data_AF-A0A838JNG0-F1
#
_entry.id   AF-A0A838JNG0-F1
#
_cell.length_a   1.000
_cell.length_b   1.000
_cell.length_c   1.000
_cell.angle_alpha   90.00
_cell.angle_beta   90.00
_cell.angle_gamma   90.00
#
_symmetry.space_group_name_H-M   'P 1'
#
loop_
_entity.id
_entity.type
_entity.pdbx_description
1 polymer ?
#
loop_
_entity_poly.entity_id
_entity_poly.type
_entity_poly.pdbx_seq_one_letter_code
_entity_poly.pdbx_strand_id
1 'polypeptide(L)'
;MRASESVEILIAEPLDDPEIGFGLQQAVLEEIGAGERGPTALIWTSSRYVGATRQETRLPGFAAATEAASGTGFPVLVRNSGGGAVAANR
;
A
#
# COMPACT_ATOMS: atom_id res chain seq x y z
N MET A 1 -6.87 -13.61 32.04
CA MET A 1 -6.81 -12.16 31.85
C MET A 1 -6.00 -11.93 30.59
N ARG A 2 -6.63 -11.61 29.44
CA ARG A 2 -5.84 -11.28 28.23
C ARG A 2 -5.04 -10.03 28.56
N ALA A 3 -3.72 -10.08 28.34
CA ALA A 3 -2.90 -8.88 28.42
C ALA A 3 -3.60 -7.80 27.59
N SER A 4 -3.62 -6.57 28.10
CA SER A 4 -3.90 -5.40 27.28
C SER A 4 -2.97 -5.49 26.08
N GLU A 5 -3.48 -5.86 24.90
CA GLU A 5 -2.69 -5.90 23.68
C GLU A 5 -2.36 -4.45 23.31
N SER A 6 -1.22 -3.97 23.79
CA SER A 6 -0.70 -2.66 23.41
C SER A 6 -0.44 -2.68 21.91
N VAL A 7 -1.08 -1.74 21.19
CA VAL A 7 -0.82 -1.55 19.77
C VAL A 7 0.51 -0.83 19.61
N GLU A 8 1.42 -1.42 18.84
CA GLU A 8 2.66 -0.75 18.43
C GLU A 8 2.36 0.23 17.30
N ILE A 9 2.98 1.41 17.32
CA ILE A 9 2.87 2.39 16.22
C ILE A 9 4.22 2.48 15.52
N LEU A 10 4.25 2.07 14.26
CA LEU A 10 5.41 2.20 13.37
C LEU A 10 5.19 3.39 12.45
N ILE A 11 6.13 4.34 12.47
CA ILE A 11 6.12 5.50 11.58
C ILE A 11 7.35 5.41 10.69
N ALA A 12 7.14 5.16 9.41
CA ALA A 12 8.21 5.15 8.44
C ALA A 12 8.64 6.58 8.09
N GLU A 13 9.93 6.76 7.78
CA GLU A 13 10.36 7.95 7.06
C GLU A 13 9.62 8.04 5.71
N PRO A 14 9.44 9.24 5.15
CA PRO A 14 8.82 9.37 3.85
C PRO A 14 9.61 8.63 2.76
N LEU A 15 8.91 7.84 1.95
CA LEU A 15 9.53 6.96 0.96
C LEU A 15 9.54 7.61 -0.43
N ASP A 16 10.65 7.53 -1.14
CA ASP A 16 10.71 8.01 -2.52
C ASP A 16 10.01 7.07 -3.50
N ASP A 17 9.98 5.77 -3.18
CA ASP A 17 9.37 4.73 -3.99
C ASP A 17 8.13 4.13 -3.29
N PRO A 18 6.93 4.28 -3.87
CA PRO A 18 5.70 3.70 -3.33
C PRO A 18 5.71 2.16 -3.25
N GLU A 19 6.50 1.45 -4.06
CA GLU A 19 6.63 -0.01 -3.96
C GLU A 19 7.21 -0.45 -2.61
N ILE A 20 8.13 0.34 -2.04
CA ILE A 20 8.71 0.10 -0.72
C ILE A 20 7.63 0.18 0.37
N GLY A 21 6.68 1.11 0.25
CA GLY A 21 5.58 1.26 1.21
C GLY A 21 4.62 0.07 1.18
N PHE A 22 4.29 -0.44 -0.01
CA PHE A 22 3.51 -1.67 -0.15
C PHE A 22 4.27 -2.89 0.38
N GLY A 23 5.58 -2.99 0.11
CA GLY A 23 6.43 -4.04 0.66
C GLY A 23 6.47 -4.03 2.18
N LEU A 24 6.62 -2.84 2.79
CA LEU A 24 6.61 -2.68 4.24
C LEU A 24 5.28 -3.09 4.86
N GLN A 25 4.16 -2.70 4.25
CA GLN A 25 2.83 -3.13 4.68
C GLN A 25 2.68 -4.66 4.65
N GLN A 26 3.17 -5.31 3.58
CA GLN A 26 3.12 -6.75 3.42
C GLN A 26 3.99 -7.46 4.48
N ALA A 27 5.22 -6.99 4.70
CA ALA A 27 6.13 -7.55 5.70
C ALA A 27 5.53 -7.46 7.12
N VAL A 28 4.97 -6.31 7.51
CA VAL A 28 4.30 -6.16 8.82
C VAL A 28 3.11 -7.11 8.94
N LEU A 29 2.31 -7.26 7.88
CA LEU A 29 1.18 -8.21 7.88
C LEU A 29 1.64 -9.66 8.04
N GLU A 30 2.75 -10.04 7.41
CA GLU A 30 3.35 -11.37 7.51
C GLU A 30 3.89 -11.66 8.91
N GLU A 31 4.60 -10.72 9.53
CA GLU A 31 5.10 -10.84 10.91
C GLU A 31 3.94 -11.01 11.92
N ILE A 32 2.85 -10.26 11.73
CA ILE A 32 1.64 -10.40 12.56
C ILE A 32 0.98 -11.77 12.32
N GLY A 33 0.86 -12.19 11.06
CA GLY A 33 0.29 -13.48 10.70
C GLY A 33 1.10 -14.68 11.23
N ALA A 34 2.42 -14.52 11.35
CA ALA A 34 3.33 -15.49 11.94
C ALA A 34 3.35 -15.47 13.48
N GLY A 35 2.77 -14.44 14.11
CA GLY A 35 2.82 -14.25 15.57
C GLY A 35 4.16 -13.72 16.08
N GLU A 36 5.02 -13.24 15.19
CA GLU A 36 6.33 -12.65 15.49
C GLU A 36 6.19 -11.19 15.95
N ARG A 37 5.08 -10.53 15.56
CA ARG A 37 4.70 -9.19 15.99
C ARG A 37 3.27 -9.17 16.54
N GLY A 38 3.04 -8.32 17.55
CA GLY A 38 1.70 -8.03 18.08
C GLY A 38 0.88 -7.07 17.20
N PRO A 39 -0.33 -6.66 17.63
CA PRO A 39 -1.13 -5.69 16.90
C PRO A 39 -0.36 -4.39 16.61
N THR A 40 -0.40 -3.92 15.37
CA THR A 40 0.45 -2.82 14.90
C THR A 40 -0.31 -1.84 14.00
N ALA A 41 -0.09 -0.55 14.19
CA ALA A 41 -0.46 0.53 13.29
C ALA A 41 0.78 1.00 12.51
N LEU A 42 0.76 0.85 11.18
CA LEU A 42 1.82 1.35 10.30
C LEU A 42 1.37 2.64 9.62
N ILE A 43 2.17 3.70 9.76
CA ILE A 43 1.98 4.99 9.09
C ILE A 43 3.16 5.18 8.13
N TRP A 44 2.86 5.37 6.85
CA TRP A 44 3.85 5.64 5.81
C TRP A 44 3.28 6.62 4.79
N THR A 45 4.17 7.31 4.09
CA THR A 45 3.85 8.19 2.96
C THR A 45 4.90 7.99 1.88
N SER A 46 4.56 8.30 0.63
CA SER A 46 5.51 8.20 -0.47
C SER A 46 5.36 9.33 -1.49
N SER A 47 6.22 9.31 -2.52
CA SER A 47 5.96 10.01 -3.78
C SER A 47 4.60 9.58 -4.39
N ARG A 48 4.07 10.40 -5.30
CA ARG A 48 2.71 10.26 -5.84
C ARG A 48 2.53 8.97 -6.64
N TYR A 49 1.36 8.32 -6.52
CA TYR A 49 1.03 7.09 -7.25
C TYR A 49 -0.49 6.87 -7.34
N VAL A 50 -0.90 5.94 -8.20
CA VAL A 50 -2.24 5.35 -8.16
C VAL A 50 -2.12 3.87 -7.80
N GLY A 51 -2.76 3.47 -6.69
CA GLY A 51 -2.86 2.08 -6.29
C GLY A 51 -4.13 1.46 -6.85
N ALA A 52 -4.00 0.64 -7.90
CA ALA A 52 -5.09 -0.12 -8.51
C ALA A 52 -5.17 -1.54 -7.94
N THR A 53 -6.35 -2.15 -8.02
CA THR A 53 -6.58 -3.54 -7.62
C THR A 53 -6.31 -4.51 -8.76
N ARG A 54 -6.02 -5.78 -8.42
CA ARG A 54 -5.90 -6.88 -9.41
C ARG A 54 -7.17 -7.12 -10.24
N GLN A 55 -8.34 -6.68 -9.77
CA GLN A 55 -9.60 -6.78 -10.51
C GLN A 55 -9.68 -5.71 -11.60
N GLU A 56 -9.24 -4.49 -11.29
CA GLU A 56 -9.22 -3.36 -12.23
C GLU A 56 -8.24 -3.59 -13.38
N THR A 57 -7.18 -4.39 -13.19
CA THR A 57 -6.25 -4.76 -14.26
C THR A 57 -6.90 -5.52 -15.42
N ARG A 58 -8.12 -6.06 -15.21
CA ARG A 58 -8.88 -6.82 -16.20
C ARG A 58 -9.85 -5.95 -17.01
N LEU A 59 -9.98 -4.67 -16.66
CA LEU A 59 -10.87 -3.75 -17.38
C LEU A 59 -10.28 -3.44 -18.77
N PRO A 60 -11.11 -3.38 -19.83
CA PRO A 60 -10.63 -3.13 -21.20
C PRO A 60 -9.81 -1.83 -21.36
N GLY A 61 -10.03 -0.84 -20.50
CA GLY A 61 -9.32 0.45 -20.53
C GLY A 61 -8.12 0.55 -19.57
N PHE A 62 -7.75 -0.51 -18.86
CA PHE A 62 -6.73 -0.43 -17.80
C PHE A 62 -5.36 0.03 -18.30
N ALA A 63 -4.91 -0.50 -19.45
CA ALA A 63 -3.62 -0.12 -20.04
C ALA A 63 -3.60 1.37 -20.41
N ALA A 64 -4.64 1.85 -21.12
CA ALA A 64 -4.75 3.25 -21.51
C ALA A 64 -4.86 4.18 -20.28
N ALA A 65 -5.60 3.78 -19.25
CA ALA A 65 -5.67 4.54 -18.00
C ALA A 65 -4.32 4.59 -17.27
N THR A 66 -3.55 3.51 -17.31
CA THR A 66 -2.21 3.43 -16.72
C THR A 66 -1.22 4.35 -17.42
N GLU A 67 -1.23 4.36 -18.75
CA GLU A 67 -0.40 5.27 -19.55
C GLU A 67 -0.80 6.74 -19.29
N ALA A 68 -2.10 7.03 -19.27
CA ALA A 68 -2.59 8.38 -19.00
C ALA A 68 -2.21 8.87 -17.59
N ALA A 69 -2.35 8.03 -16.56
CA ALA A 69 -1.95 8.38 -15.19
C ALA A 69 -0.42 8.55 -15.08
N SER A 70 0.35 7.67 -15.71
CA SER A 70 1.81 7.79 -15.72
C SER A 70 2.26 9.07 -16.42
N GLY A 71 1.58 9.47 -17.51
CA GLY A 71 1.81 10.73 -18.22
C GLY A 71 1.51 11.99 -17.40
N THR A 72 0.68 11.90 -16.35
CA THR A 72 0.47 12.99 -15.37
C THR A 72 1.38 12.89 -14.15
N GLY A 73 2.33 11.94 -14.17
CA GLY A 73 3.31 11.71 -13.13
C GLY A 73 2.84 10.77 -12.03
N PHE A 74 1.69 10.10 -12.17
CA PHE A 74 1.19 9.11 -11.22
C PHE A 74 1.42 7.69 -11.76
N PRO A 75 2.57 7.05 -11.48
CA PRO A 75 2.77 5.65 -11.83
C PRO A 75 1.66 4.80 -11.17
N VAL A 76 1.18 3.80 -11.90
CA VAL A 76 0.15 2.87 -11.42
C VAL A 76 0.80 1.62 -10.85
N LEU A 77 0.48 1.31 -9.62
CA LEU A 77 0.89 0.09 -8.93
C LEU A 77 -0.31 -0.83 -8.70
N VAL A 78 -0.11 -2.13 -8.84
CA VAL A 78 -1.13 -3.14 -8.54
C VAL A 78 -0.95 -3.62 -7.10
N ARG A 79 -1.89 -3.28 -6.22
CA ARG A 79 -1.85 -3.65 -4.81
C ARG A 79 -2.63 -4.94 -4.53
N ASN A 80 -2.22 -5.66 -3.49
CA ASN A 80 -2.88 -6.89 -3.04
C ASN A 80 -4.20 -6.62 -2.28
N SER A 81 -4.37 -5.43 -1.70
CA SER A 81 -5.59 -5.06 -0.99
C SER A 81 -6.75 -4.74 -1.96
N GLY A 82 -7.97 -5.04 -1.51
CA GLY A 82 -9.20 -4.77 -2.27
C GLY A 82 -9.59 -3.29 -2.33
N GLY A 83 -10.87 -3.04 -2.62
CA GLY A 83 -11.43 -1.69 -2.80
C GLY A 83 -11.40 -1.24 -4.27
N GLY A 84 -11.34 0.07 -4.48
CA GLY A 84 -11.13 0.67 -5.81
C GLY A 84 -9.79 1.39 -5.90
N ALA A 85 -9.43 1.81 -7.10
CA ALA A 85 -8.23 2.61 -7.35
C ALA A 85 -8.22 3.88 -6.49
N VAL A 86 -7.05 4.18 -5.89
CA VAL A 86 -6.84 5.37 -5.05
C VAL A 86 -5.59 6.09 -5.53
N ALA A 87 -5.70 7.41 -5.72
CA ALA A 87 -4.55 8.28 -5.91
C ALA A 87 -4.02 8.70 -4.54
N ALA A 88 -2.71 8.60 -4.36
CA ALA A 88 -2.00 9.13 -3.21
C ALA A 88 -1.02 10.18 -3.68
N ASN A 89 -0.99 11.30 -2.95
CA ASN A 89 -0.08 12.40 -3.16
C ASN A 89 0.23 12.98 -1.80
N ARG A 90 1.51 13.26 -1.55
CA ARG A 90 1.99 13.79 -0.27
C ARG A 90 1.35 15.14 0.06
#